data_AF-A0AAW7LEV7-F1
#
_entry.id   AF-A0AAW7LEV7-F1
#
_cell.length_a   1.000
_cell.length_b   1.000
_cell.length_c   1.000
_cell.angle_alpha   90.00
_cell.angle_beta   90.00
_cell.angle_gamma   90.00
#
_symmetry.space_group_name_H-M   'P 1'
#
loop_
_entity.id
_entity.type
_entity.pdbx_description
1 polymer ?
#
loop_
_entity_poly.entity_id
_entity_poly.type
_entity_poly.pdbx_seq_one_letter_code
_entity_poly.pdbx_strand_id
1 'polypeptide(L)'
;MPTQTINFNNAECSACHKKHIDIKTEIVAPSSSRPKAIRKKIFFRCEEHLNCDADEVEKLALVKVQFQDLKESNLVDGKTFLKQLNTD
;
A
#
# COMPACT_ATOMS: atom_id res chain seq x y z
N MET A 1 -9.18 -19.45 -13.68
CA MET A 1 -8.78 -18.16 -13.09
C MET A 1 -9.99 -17.25 -13.20
N PRO A 2 -10.64 -16.86 -12.10
CA PRO A 2 -11.73 -15.88 -12.17
C PRO A 2 -11.17 -14.56 -12.71
N THR A 3 -11.81 -13.99 -13.73
CA THR A 3 -11.44 -12.69 -14.28
C THR A 3 -11.94 -11.62 -13.30
N GLN A 4 -11.03 -11.07 -12.50
CA GLN A 4 -11.36 -10.02 -11.54
C GLN A 4 -11.52 -8.71 -12.32
N THR A 5 -12.75 -8.24 -12.44
CA THR A 5 -13.07 -6.97 -13.11
C THR A 5 -12.65 -5.82 -12.19
N ILE A 6 -11.60 -5.09 -12.54
CA ILE A 6 -11.15 -3.92 -11.77
C ILE A 6 -12.06 -2.74 -12.12
N ASN A 7 -12.77 -2.20 -11.13
CA ASN A 7 -13.49 -0.94 -11.28
C ASN A 7 -12.53 0.23 -11.06
N PHE A 8 -12.00 0.77 -12.16
CA PHE A 8 -11.04 1.87 -12.12
C PHE A 8 -11.62 3.15 -11.51
N ASN A 9 -12.93 3.42 -11.59
CA ASN A 9 -13.49 4.71 -11.17
C ASN A 9 -13.59 4.89 -9.63
N ASN A 10 -13.68 3.78 -8.90
CA ASN A 10 -13.77 3.76 -7.44
C ASN A 10 -12.54 3.11 -6.79
N ALA A 11 -11.45 2.94 -7.54
CA ALA A 11 -10.23 2.38 -6.97
C ALA A 11 -9.60 3.32 -5.93
N GLU A 12 -9.13 2.74 -4.84
CA GLU A 12 -8.27 3.43 -3.89
C GLU A 12 -6.83 3.48 -4.40
N CYS A 13 -6.02 4.35 -3.80
CA CYS A 13 -4.58 4.33 -3.96
C CYS A 13 -4.00 2.95 -3.60
N SER A 14 -2.99 2.51 -4.33
CA SER A 14 -2.28 1.27 -4.04
C SER A 14 -1.59 1.30 -2.67
N ALA A 15 -1.19 2.48 -2.18
CA ALA A 15 -0.48 2.68 -0.93
C ALA A 15 -1.36 3.03 0.28
N CYS A 16 -2.57 3.57 0.08
CA CYS A 16 -3.46 3.98 1.18
C CYS A 16 -4.94 3.92 0.78
N HIS A 17 -5.86 4.27 1.70
CA HIS A 17 -7.30 4.22 1.46
C HIS A 17 -7.91 5.44 0.75
N LYS A 18 -7.09 6.43 0.38
CA LYS A 18 -7.58 7.61 -0.36
C LYS A 18 -7.94 7.24 -1.80
N LYS A 19 -8.92 7.93 -2.39
CA LYS A 19 -9.26 7.79 -3.80
C LYS A 19 -8.05 8.11 -4.67
N HIS A 20 -7.79 7.30 -5.69
CA HIS A 20 -6.74 7.60 -6.66
C HIS A 20 -7.13 8.78 -7.57
N ILE A 21 -6.13 9.49 -8.05
CA ILE A 21 -6.23 10.57 -9.04
C ILE A 21 -5.42 10.27 -10.31
N ASP A 22 -4.49 9.31 -10.23
CA ASP A 22 -3.60 8.91 -11.31
C ASP A 22 -3.41 7.39 -11.35
N ILE A 23 -3.16 6.87 -12.55
CA ILE A 23 -2.87 5.46 -12.81
C ILE A 23 -1.60 5.36 -13.64
N LYS A 24 -0.57 4.71 -13.10
CA LYS A 24 0.73 4.58 -13.76
C LYS A 24 1.15 3.13 -13.88
N THR A 25 1.75 2.77 -15.02
CA THR A 25 2.41 1.48 -15.20
C THR A 25 3.91 1.64 -15.09
N GLU A 26 4.55 0.84 -14.23
CA GLU A 26 5.99 0.91 -13.98
C GLU A 26 6.65 -0.46 -14.15
N ILE A 27 7.90 -0.44 -14.60
CA ILE A 27 8.75 -1.62 -14.66
C ILE A 27 9.40 -1.79 -13.29
N VAL A 28 9.21 -2.95 -12.68
CA VAL A 28 9.72 -3.25 -11.34
C VAL A 28 10.79 -4.33 -11.40
N ALA A 29 11.55 -4.48 -10.32
CA ALA A 29 12.59 -5.49 -10.21
C ALA A 29 12.05 -6.91 -10.49
N PRO A 30 12.83 -7.76 -11.18
CA PRO A 30 12.51 -9.18 -11.33
C PRO A 30 12.29 -9.84 -9.96
N SER A 31 11.39 -10.84 -9.90
CA SER A 31 11.22 -11.64 -8.68
C SER A 31 12.22 -12.79 -8.64
N SER A 32 12.53 -13.29 -7.46
CA SER A 32 13.33 -14.53 -7.30
C SER A 32 12.73 -15.72 -8.06
N SER A 33 11.40 -15.80 -8.13
CA SER A 33 10.69 -16.82 -8.91
C SER A 33 10.82 -16.67 -10.42
N ARG A 34 11.13 -15.48 -10.93
CA ARG A 34 11.27 -15.16 -12.36
C ARG A 34 12.38 -14.12 -12.58
N PRO A 35 13.66 -14.50 -12.37
CA PRO A 35 14.77 -13.55 -12.29
C PRO A 35 15.14 -12.90 -13.63
N LYS A 36 14.73 -13.51 -14.75
CA LYS A 36 14.97 -13.01 -16.11
C LYS A 36 13.74 -12.39 -16.76
N ALA A 37 12.65 -12.23 -16.02
CA ALA A 37 11.41 -11.69 -16.55
C ALA A 37 11.33 -10.18 -16.35
N ILE A 38 10.87 -9.46 -17.38
CA ILE A 38 10.41 -8.08 -17.22
C ILE A 38 9.08 -8.13 -16.46
N ARG A 39 9.03 -7.45 -15.31
CA ARG A 39 7.81 -7.31 -14.51
C ARG A 39 7.29 -5.90 -14.65
N LYS A 40 5.99 -5.80 -14.92
CA LYS A 40 5.27 -4.52 -14.94
C LYS A 40 4.19 -4.56 -13.86
N LYS A 41 4.00 -3.45 -13.17
CA LYS A 41 2.91 -3.25 -12.21
C LYS A 41 2.13 -2.00 -12.58
N ILE A 42 0.84 -2.02 -12.25
CA ILE A 42 -0.05 -0.88 -12.37
C ILE A 42 -0.29 -0.36 -10.96
N PHE A 43 -0.02 0.93 -10.75
CA PHE A 43 -0.20 1.61 -9.48
C PHE A 43 -1.26 2.69 -9.61
N PHE A 44 -2.13 2.74 -8.60
CA PHE A 44 -3.12 3.80 -8.41
C PHE A 44 -2.55 4.78 -7.39
N ARG A 45 -2.47 6.06 -7.72
CA ARG A 45 -1.81 7.07 -6.88
C ARG A 45 -2.81 8.15 -6.47
N CYS A 46 -2.85 8.49 -5.19
CA CYS A 46 -3.49 9.71 -4.69
C CYS A 46 -2.48 10.87 -4.71
N GLU A 47 -2.92 12.07 -4.37
CA GLU A 47 -2.08 13.27 -4.33
C GLU A 47 -0.81 13.10 -3.47
N GLU A 48 -0.93 12.46 -2.31
CA GLU A 48 0.20 12.24 -1.39
C GLU A 48 1.24 11.24 -1.90
N HIS A 49 0.82 10.29 -2.72
CA HIS A 49 1.67 9.23 -3.26
C HIS A 49 1.95 9.42 -4.76
N LEU A 50 1.64 10.59 -5.32
CA LEU A 50 1.80 10.88 -6.74
C LEU A 50 3.27 10.79 -7.16
N ASN A 51 4.17 11.22 -6.26
CA ASN A 51 5.62 11.28 -6.50
C ASN A 51 6.39 10.10 -5.91
N CYS A 52 5.74 9.17 -5.22
CA CYS A 52 6.42 7.98 -4.71
C CYS A 52 6.93 7.11 -5.87
N ASP A 53 8.06 6.44 -5.68
CA ASP A 53 8.53 5.44 -6.63
C ASP A 53 7.80 4.10 -6.44
N ALA A 54 8.04 3.15 -7.37
CA ALA A 54 7.39 1.85 -7.31
C ALA A 54 7.75 1.05 -6.04
N ASP A 55 8.98 1.16 -5.54
CA ASP A 55 9.43 0.42 -4.36
C ASP A 55 8.80 0.97 -3.08
N GLU A 56 8.66 2.30 -2.98
CA GLU A 56 7.94 2.98 -1.91
C GLU A 56 6.46 2.58 -1.89
N VAL A 57 5.79 2.63 -3.05
CA VAL A 57 4.38 2.25 -3.17
C VAL A 57 4.19 0.77 -2.82
N GLU A 58 5.11 -0.12 -3.20
CA GLU A 58 5.07 -1.54 -2.84
C GLU A 58 5.16 -1.76 -1.32
N LYS A 59 6.08 -1.07 -0.64
CA LYS A 59 6.21 -1.15 0.82
C LYS A 59 4.93 -0.67 1.51
N LEU A 60 4.39 0.45 1.07
CA LEU A 60 3.15 1.01 1.64
C LEU A 60 1.93 0.13 1.35
N ALA A 61 1.87 -0.51 0.19
CA ALA A 61 0.81 -1.48 -0.13
C ALA A 61 0.82 -2.67 0.84
N LEU A 62 2.01 -3.16 1.24
CA LEU A 62 2.12 -4.22 2.24
C LEU A 62 1.58 -3.76 3.60
N VAL A 63 1.94 -2.55 4.03
CA VAL A 63 1.42 -1.93 5.26
C VAL A 63 -0.10 -1.80 5.20
N LYS A 64 -0.64 -1.31 4.08
CA LYS A 64 -2.09 -1.17 3.86
C LYS A 64 -2.82 -2.49 4.04
N VAL A 65 -2.32 -3.58 3.46
CA VAL A 65 -2.91 -4.91 3.60
C VAL A 65 -2.75 -5.45 5.02
N GLN A 66 -1.56 -5.33 5.60
CA GLN A 66 -1.25 -5.85 6.93
C GLN A 66 -2.13 -5.22 8.01
N PHE A 67 -2.50 -3.95 7.83
CA PHE A 67 -3.28 -3.19 8.79
C PHE A 67 -4.70 -2.88 8.32
N GLN A 68 -5.20 -3.59 7.30
CA GLN A 68 -6.52 -3.37 6.72
C GLN A 68 -7.66 -3.53 7.75
N ASP A 69 -7.47 -4.40 8.75
CA ASP A 69 -8.44 -4.68 9.81
C ASP A 69 -8.17 -3.89 11.12
N LEU A 70 -7.14 -3.04 11.16
CA LEU A 70 -6.92 -2.16 12.30
C LEU A 70 -7.98 -1.06 12.32
N LYS A 71 -8.82 -1.07 13.35
CA LYS A 71 -9.73 0.03 13.67
C LYS A 71 -9.00 1.06 14.52
N GLU A 72 -9.45 2.31 14.49
CA GLU A 72 -8.93 3.36 15.38
C GLU A 72 -9.04 2.96 16.86
N SER A 73 -10.05 2.17 17.23
CA SER A 73 -10.19 1.62 18.60
C SER A 73 -9.06 0.69 19.02
N ASN A 74 -8.30 0.14 18.06
CA ASN A 74 -7.15 -0.70 18.31
C ASN A 74 -5.87 0.13 18.50
N LEU A 75 -5.90 1.42 18.20
CA LEU A 75 -4.77 2.32 18.35
C LEU A 75 -4.77 2.87 19.78
N VAL A 76 -3.61 2.81 20.43
CA VAL A 76 -3.36 3.49 21.71
C VAL A 76 -2.70 4.83 21.41
N ASP A 77 -3.12 5.88 22.13
CA ASP A 77 -2.46 7.17 21.98
C ASP A 77 -1.01 7.08 22.49
N GLY A 78 -0.14 7.92 21.92
CA GLY A 78 1.29 7.87 22.20
C GLY A 78 1.64 8.06 23.69
N LYS A 79 0.83 8.80 24.46
CA LYS A 79 1.07 8.97 25.91
C LYS A 79 0.73 7.70 26.66
N THR A 80 -0.35 7.01 26.27
CA THR A 80 -0.74 5.73 26.85
C THR A 80 0.27 4.62 26.51
N PHE A 81 0.78 4.60 25.28
CA PHE A 81 1.84 3.67 24.88
C PHE A 81 3.13 3.86 25.71
N LEU A 82 3.59 5.11 25.86
CA LEU A 82 4.77 5.42 26.67
C LEU A 82 4.60 5.07 28.15
N LYS A 83 3.38 5.22 28.70
CA LYS A 83 3.09 4.81 30.08
C LYS A 83 3.19 3.30 30.27
N GLN A 84 2.74 2.50 29.31
CA GLN A 84 2.81 1.04 29.37
C GLN A 84 4.26 0.53 29.32
N LEU A 85 5.14 1.19 28.57
CA LEU A 85 6.57 0.86 28.49
C LEU A 85 7.35 1.16 29.79
N ASN A 86 6.86 2.09 30.61
CA ASN A 86 7.49 2.50 31.86
C ASN A 86 6.94 1.76 33.09
N THR A 87 6.10 0.75 32.89
CA THR A 87 5.61 -0.11 33.96
C THR A 87 6.53 -1.33 34.05
N ASP A 88 7.51 -1.24 34.95
CA ASP A 88 8.24 -2.39 35.50
C ASP A 88 7.33 -3.23 36.41
#